data_AF-A0AA95N195-F1
#
_entry.id   AF-A0AA95N195-F1
#
_cell.length_a   1.000
_cell.length_b   1.000
_cell.length_c   1.000
_cell.angle_alpha   90.00
_cell.angle_beta   90.00
_cell.angle_gamma   90.00
#
_symmetry.space_group_name_H-M   'P 1'
#
loop_
_entity.id
_entity.type
_entity.pdbx_description
1 polymer ?
#
loop_
_entity_poly.entity_id
_entity_poly.type
_entity_poly.pdbx_seq_one_letter_code
_entity_poly.pdbx_strand_id
1 'polypeptide(L)'
;MKKVLSLILILLLALTACGTQEKEETATPEETKTEEGTNAAKENTNTRELTAEDEKFAELILAKDYDTVVKETGSLKSESQKDFYYIASAFIKNNEIQTKTYDPNDPNAIVTDHKVIINYLNRVKFVPDDIKDQVNELKTTTEEKMAELEKEAE
;
A
#
# COMPACT_ATOMS: atom_id res chain seq x y z
N MET A 1 -9.87 -60.10 -7.98
CA MET A 1 -8.76 -59.66 -7.11
C MET A 1 -9.34 -58.96 -5.89
N LYS A 2 -8.60 -59.03 -4.78
CA LYS A 2 -9.05 -58.95 -3.38
C LYS A 2 -9.51 -57.55 -2.93
N LYS A 3 -10.46 -57.57 -1.99
CA LYS A 3 -10.85 -56.47 -1.08
C LYS A 3 -9.67 -56.06 -0.19
N VAL A 4 -9.53 -54.77 0.12
CA VAL A 4 -9.39 -54.28 1.52
C VAL A 4 -9.56 -52.76 1.60
N LEU A 5 -10.56 -52.35 2.41
CA LEU A 5 -10.63 -51.10 3.17
C LEU A 5 -9.51 -51.04 4.24
N SER A 6 -9.33 -49.86 4.84
CA SER A 6 -8.56 -49.53 6.07
C SER A 6 -7.18 -48.92 5.75
N LEU A 7 -6.71 -47.80 6.32
CA LEU A 7 -6.84 -47.20 7.65
C LEU A 7 -6.95 -45.66 7.52
N ILE A 8 -7.83 -44.94 8.23
CA ILE A 8 -7.72 -44.51 9.65
C ILE A 8 -6.47 -43.62 9.84
N LEU A 9 -6.66 -42.29 9.81
CA LEU A 9 -6.75 -41.42 11.00
C LEU A 9 -5.44 -41.41 11.81
N ILE A 10 -4.56 -40.45 11.50
CA ILE A 10 -3.68 -39.87 12.51
C ILE A 10 -3.95 -38.39 12.51
N LEU A 11 -4.87 -38.06 13.40
CA LEU A 11 -5.21 -36.74 13.84
C LEU A 11 -4.23 -36.39 14.97
N LEU A 12 -3.65 -35.20 14.86
CA LEU A 12 -3.28 -34.29 15.95
C LEU A 12 -1.95 -34.45 16.72
N LEU A 13 -1.37 -33.25 16.91
CA LEU A 13 -0.58 -32.74 18.04
C LEU A 13 0.95 -32.89 17.98
N ALA A 14 1.57 -31.90 17.32
CA ALA A 14 2.79 -31.28 17.82
C ALA A 14 2.81 -29.78 17.49
N LEU A 15 1.81 -29.03 17.96
CA LEU A 15 2.00 -27.60 18.25
C LEU A 15 2.50 -27.50 19.70
N THR A 16 3.81 -27.64 19.90
CA THR A 16 4.45 -27.02 21.06
C THR A 16 4.74 -25.58 20.69
N ALA A 17 3.76 -24.72 21.00
CA ALA A 17 3.97 -23.31 21.18
C ALA A 17 5.09 -23.13 22.23
N CYS A 18 6.25 -22.64 21.80
CA CYS A 18 7.18 -21.99 22.71
C CYS A 18 6.59 -20.60 22.95
N GLY A 19 5.63 -20.54 23.88
CA GLY A 19 5.17 -19.29 24.46
C GLY A 19 6.31 -18.76 25.32
N THR A 20 7.08 -17.83 24.79
CA THR A 20 7.91 -16.94 25.61
C THR A 20 6.94 -16.06 26.38
N GLN A 21 6.64 -16.44 27.62
CA GLN A 21 5.95 -15.57 28.54
C GLN A 21 6.98 -14.67 29.21
N GLU A 22 6.86 -13.40 28.87
CA GLU A 22 7.55 -12.26 29.43
C GLU A 22 7.51 -12.29 30.96
N LYS A 23 8.67 -12.09 31.58
CA LYS A 23 8.78 -11.73 32.98
C LYS A 23 8.93 -10.21 33.02
N GLU A 24 7.96 -9.60 33.68
CA GLU A 24 7.84 -8.17 33.98
C GLU A 24 9.16 -7.58 34.48
N GLU A 25 9.63 -6.54 33.80
CA GLU A 25 10.49 -5.53 34.39
C GLU A 25 9.70 -4.22 34.37
N THR A 26 9.35 -3.75 35.57
CA THR A 26 8.66 -2.48 35.80
C THR A 26 9.54 -1.33 35.34
N ALA A 27 9.13 -0.63 34.27
CA ALA A 27 9.67 0.66 33.90
C ALA A 27 8.57 1.72 33.92
N THR A 28 8.80 2.71 34.77
CA THR A 28 8.11 3.98 35.00
C THR A 28 7.67 4.67 33.69
N PRO A 29 6.51 5.37 33.65
CA PRO A 29 6.09 6.08 32.46
C PRO A 29 6.95 7.34 32.26
N GLU A 30 7.88 7.30 31.32
CA GLU A 30 8.46 8.52 30.76
C GLU A 30 7.52 9.03 29.65
N GLU A 31 7.05 10.26 29.85
CA GLU A 31 6.30 11.05 28.90
C GLU A 31 6.99 11.06 27.53
N THR A 32 6.36 10.46 26.53
CA THR A 32 6.72 10.73 25.14
C THR A 32 5.65 11.62 24.54
N LYS A 33 6.07 12.86 24.30
CA LYS A 33 5.32 13.98 23.74
C LYS A 33 4.54 13.53 22.51
N THR A 34 3.24 13.80 22.53
CA THR A 34 2.41 13.93 21.34
C THR A 34 3.07 14.97 20.44
N GLU A 35 3.73 14.55 19.36
CA GLU A 35 3.99 15.44 18.24
C GLU A 35 2.69 15.56 17.46
N GLU A 36 1.86 16.49 17.93
CA GLU A 36 0.90 17.19 17.10
C GLU A 36 1.62 17.82 15.91
N GLY A 37 1.11 17.52 14.72
CA GLY A 37 0.97 18.51 13.65
C GLY A 37 2.26 19.12 13.11
N THR A 38 2.80 18.50 12.07
CA THR A 38 3.28 19.27 10.92
C THR A 38 3.05 18.46 9.64
N ASN A 39 1.90 18.69 9.01
CA ASN A 39 1.72 18.46 7.58
C ASN A 39 2.58 19.50 6.83
N ALA A 40 3.90 19.35 6.93
CA ALA A 40 4.81 19.96 5.99
C ALA A 40 4.81 19.02 4.79
N ALA A 41 4.37 19.51 3.63
CA ALA A 41 4.62 18.88 2.36
C ALA A 41 6.14 18.69 2.22
N LYS A 42 6.63 17.51 2.63
CA LYS A 42 7.99 17.09 2.33
C LYS A 42 8.02 16.91 0.83
N GLU A 43 8.57 17.91 0.16
CA GLU A 43 9.15 17.76 -1.16
C GLU A 43 9.98 16.46 -1.12
N ASN A 44 9.49 15.44 -1.82
CA ASN A 44 10.07 14.10 -1.83
C ASN A 44 11.39 14.19 -2.59
N THR A 45 12.42 14.67 -1.90
CA THR A 45 13.79 14.68 -2.38
C THR A 45 14.23 13.23 -2.39
N ASN A 46 14.44 12.66 -3.58
CA ASN A 46 14.90 11.29 -3.75
C ASN A 46 16.11 11.03 -2.85
N THR A 47 15.92 10.20 -1.83
CA THR A 47 16.93 9.95 -0.79
C THR A 47 17.90 8.82 -1.12
N ARG A 48 17.67 8.12 -2.24
CA ARG A 48 18.50 6.99 -2.68
C ARG A 48 18.85 7.12 -4.16
N GLU A 49 19.94 6.48 -4.56
CA GLU A 49 20.29 6.36 -5.98
C GLU A 49 19.32 5.43 -6.71
N LEU A 50 19.17 5.68 -8.01
CA LEU A 50 18.41 4.82 -8.90
C LEU A 50 19.12 3.47 -9.04
N THR A 51 18.37 2.39 -8.89
CA THR A 51 18.85 1.01 -9.03
C THR A 51 18.25 0.35 -10.26
N ALA A 52 18.85 -0.74 -10.73
CA ALA A 52 18.29 -1.52 -11.83
C ALA A 52 16.90 -2.10 -11.54
N GLU A 53 16.57 -2.35 -10.25
CA GLU A 53 15.22 -2.76 -9.85
C GLU A 53 14.22 -1.62 -10.05
N ASP A 54 14.62 -0.37 -9.79
CA ASP A 54 13.77 0.80 -10.04
C ASP A 54 13.53 1.05 -11.51
N GLU A 55 14.58 0.98 -12.32
CA GLU A 55 14.48 1.14 -13.78
C GLU A 55 13.49 0.12 -14.35
N LYS A 56 13.64 -1.16 -13.96
CA LYS A 56 12.73 -2.22 -14.37
C LYS A 56 11.28 -1.91 -14.01
N PHE A 57 11.01 -1.51 -12.77
CA PHE A 57 9.64 -1.23 -12.36
C PHE A 57 9.10 0.08 -12.95
N ALA A 58 9.94 1.09 -13.15
CA ALA A 58 9.56 2.34 -13.83
C ALA A 58 9.12 2.07 -15.27
N GLU A 59 9.84 1.23 -16.02
CA GLU A 59 9.44 0.80 -17.36
C GLU A 59 8.05 0.14 -17.36
N LEU A 60 7.76 -0.72 -16.39
CA LEU A 60 6.45 -1.35 -16.25
C LEU A 60 5.35 -0.35 -15.89
N ILE A 61 5.64 0.65 -15.02
CA ILE A 61 4.71 1.75 -14.72
C ILE A 61 4.40 2.55 -15.99
N LEU A 62 5.42 2.92 -16.79
CA LEU A 62 5.25 3.62 -18.06
C LEU A 62 4.43 2.81 -19.07
N ALA A 63 4.62 1.49 -19.10
CA ALA A 63 3.85 0.55 -19.91
C ALA A 63 2.43 0.29 -19.37
N LYS A 64 2.09 0.85 -18.20
CA LYS A 64 0.82 0.62 -17.47
C LYS A 64 0.59 -0.83 -17.04
N ASP A 65 1.66 -1.62 -16.92
CA ASP A 65 1.61 -3.01 -16.46
C ASP A 65 1.71 -3.07 -14.92
N TYR A 66 0.73 -2.43 -14.27
CA TYR A 66 0.71 -2.27 -12.81
C TYR A 66 0.54 -3.61 -12.07
N ASP A 67 -0.21 -4.55 -12.67
CA ASP A 67 -0.42 -5.88 -12.09
C ASP A 67 0.89 -6.68 -12.00
N THR A 68 1.74 -6.59 -13.02
CA THR A 68 3.07 -7.22 -12.98
C THR A 68 3.94 -6.58 -11.90
N VAL A 69 3.92 -5.24 -11.78
CA VAL A 69 4.64 -4.55 -10.70
C VAL A 69 4.18 -5.06 -9.34
N VAL A 70 2.87 -5.07 -9.05
CA VAL A 70 2.34 -5.57 -7.76
C VAL A 70 2.72 -7.03 -7.51
N LYS A 71 2.63 -7.88 -8.53
CA LYS A 71 3.00 -9.31 -8.42
C LYS A 71 4.46 -9.51 -8.05
N GLU A 72 5.37 -8.76 -8.69
CA GLU A 72 6.81 -8.91 -8.44
C GLU A 72 7.27 -8.20 -7.16
N THR A 73 6.60 -7.11 -6.78
CA THR A 73 6.95 -6.31 -5.60
C THR A 73 6.23 -6.74 -4.32
N GLY A 74 5.23 -7.63 -4.41
CA GLY A 74 4.40 -8.05 -3.27
C GLY A 74 5.15 -8.70 -2.11
N SER A 75 6.44 -9.02 -2.26
CA SER A 75 7.29 -9.47 -1.15
C SER A 75 7.73 -8.33 -0.23
N LEU A 76 7.74 -7.09 -0.73
CA LEU A 76 8.04 -5.86 0.02
C LEU A 76 9.41 -5.86 0.73
N LYS A 77 10.38 -6.63 0.21
CA LYS A 77 11.67 -6.87 0.88
C LYS A 77 12.68 -5.75 0.67
N SER A 78 12.72 -5.15 -0.53
CA SER A 78 13.59 -4.00 -0.83
C SER A 78 12.80 -2.68 -0.72
N GLU A 79 13.49 -1.56 -0.53
CA GLU A 79 12.83 -0.24 -0.58
C GLU A 79 12.23 0.01 -1.97
N SER A 80 12.91 -0.41 -3.05
CA SER A 80 12.36 -0.37 -4.42
C SER A 80 11.03 -1.12 -4.51
N GLN A 81 10.96 -2.36 -4.01
CA GLN A 81 9.70 -3.10 -4.01
C GLN A 81 8.59 -2.39 -3.23
N LYS A 82 8.90 -1.79 -2.08
CA LYS A 82 7.89 -1.04 -1.31
C LYS A 82 7.38 0.17 -2.09
N ASP A 83 8.29 0.99 -2.61
CA ASP A 83 7.95 2.19 -3.37
C ASP A 83 7.07 1.84 -4.57
N PHE A 84 7.51 0.89 -5.39
CA PHE A 84 6.80 0.52 -6.61
C PHE A 84 5.51 -0.28 -6.38
N TYR A 85 5.44 -1.09 -5.31
CA TYR A 85 4.19 -1.72 -4.89
C TYR A 85 3.12 -0.66 -4.60
N TYR A 86 3.48 0.39 -3.85
CA TYR A 86 2.54 1.45 -3.50
C TYR A 86 2.18 2.33 -4.72
N ILE A 87 3.15 2.67 -5.56
CA ILE A 87 2.87 3.39 -6.82
C ILE A 87 1.89 2.60 -7.69
N ALA A 88 2.18 1.32 -7.97
CA ALA A 88 1.32 0.49 -8.80
C ALA A 88 -0.07 0.28 -8.20
N SER A 89 -0.16 0.06 -6.88
CA SER A 89 -1.44 -0.06 -6.18
C SER A 89 -2.28 1.21 -6.28
N ALA A 90 -1.66 2.40 -6.25
CA ALA A 90 -2.35 3.66 -6.44
C ALA A 90 -2.95 3.78 -7.85
N PHE A 91 -2.20 3.41 -8.89
CA PHE A 91 -2.69 3.42 -10.27
C PHE A 91 -3.79 2.37 -10.52
N ILE A 92 -3.66 1.17 -9.98
CA ILE A 92 -4.73 0.15 -10.05
C ILE A 92 -6.00 0.70 -9.41
N LYS A 93 -5.89 1.28 -8.21
CA LYS A 93 -7.04 1.87 -7.53
C LYS A 93 -7.67 3.00 -8.36
N ASN A 94 -6.89 3.85 -8.99
CA ASN A 94 -7.40 4.88 -9.91
C ASN A 94 -8.19 4.27 -11.07
N ASN A 95 -7.68 3.20 -11.70
CA ASN A 95 -8.38 2.50 -12.77
C ASN A 95 -9.70 1.88 -12.29
N GLU A 96 -9.72 1.32 -11.09
CA GLU A 96 -10.96 0.82 -10.47
C GLU A 96 -11.99 1.93 -10.30
N ILE A 97 -11.59 3.08 -9.74
CA ILE A 97 -12.48 4.23 -9.52
C ILE A 97 -13.13 4.71 -10.82
N GLN A 98 -12.37 4.78 -11.91
CA GLN A 98 -12.87 5.25 -13.21
C GLN A 98 -13.97 4.37 -13.81
N THR A 99 -14.04 3.10 -13.42
CA THR A 99 -15.02 2.13 -13.94
C THR A 99 -16.09 1.77 -12.92
N LYS A 100 -15.87 2.10 -11.64
CA LYS A 100 -16.79 1.84 -10.55
C LYS A 100 -17.98 2.80 -10.60
N THR A 101 -19.18 2.23 -10.46
CA THR A 101 -20.40 3.01 -10.21
C THR A 101 -20.59 3.15 -8.70
N TYR A 102 -20.78 4.39 -8.24
CA TYR A 102 -21.04 4.68 -6.84
C TYR A 102 -22.54 4.87 -6.58
N ASP A 103 -22.99 4.49 -5.40
CA ASP A 103 -24.35 4.80 -4.95
C ASP A 103 -24.42 6.31 -4.68
N PRO A 104 -25.31 7.06 -5.36
CA PRO A 104 -25.47 8.50 -5.12
C PRO A 104 -25.93 8.82 -3.69
N ASN A 105 -26.46 7.86 -2.94
CA ASN A 105 -26.82 8.03 -1.53
C ASN A 105 -25.65 7.79 -0.57
N ASP A 106 -24.48 7.37 -1.08
CA ASP A 106 -23.25 7.17 -0.30
C ASP A 106 -22.05 7.91 -0.95
N PRO A 107 -22.00 9.25 -0.85
CA PRO A 107 -20.89 10.04 -1.37
C PRO A 107 -19.56 9.73 -0.66
N ASN A 108 -19.61 9.14 0.54
CA ASN A 108 -18.39 8.79 1.28
C ASN A 108 -17.63 7.63 0.62
N ALA A 109 -18.30 6.78 -0.15
CA ALA A 109 -17.65 5.65 -0.82
C ALA A 109 -16.58 6.11 -1.83
N ILE A 110 -16.92 7.10 -2.67
CA ILE A 110 -15.99 7.65 -3.67
C ILE A 110 -14.85 8.41 -3.00
N VAL A 111 -15.14 9.20 -1.96
CA VAL A 111 -14.11 9.93 -1.19
C VAL A 111 -13.14 8.94 -0.52
N THR A 112 -13.66 7.86 0.06
CA THR A 112 -12.85 6.82 0.69
C THR A 112 -11.91 6.15 -0.31
N ASP A 113 -12.39 5.85 -1.51
CA ASP A 113 -11.56 5.23 -2.55
C ASP A 113 -10.44 6.18 -3.02
N HIS A 114 -10.69 7.48 -3.16
CA HIS A 114 -9.63 8.46 -3.47
C HIS A 114 -8.64 8.61 -2.30
N LYS A 115 -9.11 8.58 -1.05
CA LYS A 115 -8.24 8.56 0.14
C LYS A 115 -7.28 7.37 0.13
N VAL A 116 -7.70 6.21 -0.40
CA VAL A 116 -6.81 5.05 -0.57
C VAL A 116 -5.66 5.33 -1.53
N ILE A 117 -5.91 6.00 -2.66
CA ILE A 117 -4.85 6.40 -3.61
C ILE A 117 -3.82 7.28 -2.90
N ILE A 118 -4.27 8.34 -2.22
CA ILE A 118 -3.37 9.26 -1.50
C ILE A 118 -2.58 8.54 -0.41
N ASN A 119 -3.21 7.62 0.31
CA ASN A 119 -2.53 6.82 1.33
C ASN A 119 -1.42 5.93 0.76
N TYR A 120 -1.59 5.38 -0.45
CA TYR A 120 -0.52 4.68 -1.12
C TYR A 120 0.61 5.63 -1.52
N LEU A 121 0.29 6.73 -2.19
CA LEU A 121 1.31 7.69 -2.67
C LEU A 121 2.10 8.34 -1.54
N ASN A 122 1.48 8.61 -0.40
CA ASN A 122 2.17 9.16 0.78
C ASN A 122 3.14 8.17 1.45
N ARG A 123 3.06 6.87 1.14
CA ARG A 123 4.02 5.86 1.64
C ARG A 123 5.26 5.72 0.76
N VAL A 124 5.24 6.30 -0.44
CA VAL A 124 6.33 6.24 -1.40
C VAL A 124 7.45 7.19 -0.95
N LYS A 125 8.66 6.67 -0.80
CA LYS A 125 9.84 7.44 -0.35
C LYS A 125 10.78 7.84 -1.48
N PHE A 126 10.61 7.23 -2.64
CA PHE A 126 11.43 7.49 -3.82
C PHE A 126 10.56 7.34 -5.08
N VAL A 127 10.65 8.32 -5.97
CA VAL A 127 9.98 8.30 -7.28
C VAL A 127 11.03 8.63 -8.35
N PRO A 128 11.38 7.71 -9.25
CA PRO A 128 12.27 8.01 -10.38
C PRO A 128 11.74 9.17 -11.21
N ASP A 129 12.64 10.01 -11.73
CA ASP A 129 12.27 11.18 -12.52
C ASP A 129 11.41 10.82 -13.75
N ASP A 130 11.67 9.67 -14.39
CA ASP A 130 10.95 9.19 -15.57
C ASP A 130 9.43 8.99 -15.34
N ILE A 131 9.02 8.68 -14.11
CA ILE A 131 7.60 8.47 -13.76
C ILE A 131 7.06 9.54 -12.82
N LYS A 132 7.89 10.50 -12.41
CA LYS A 132 7.59 11.50 -11.40
C LYS A 132 6.39 12.35 -11.78
N ASP A 133 6.30 12.75 -13.05
CA ASP A 133 5.19 13.55 -13.54
C ASP A 133 3.86 12.79 -13.46
N GLN A 134 3.83 11.50 -13.83
CA GLN A 134 2.61 10.69 -13.75
C GLN A 134 2.15 10.47 -12.30
N VAL A 135 3.10 10.24 -11.39
CA VAL A 135 2.79 10.05 -9.96
C VAL A 135 2.28 11.36 -9.35
N ASN A 136 2.90 12.49 -9.68
CA ASN A 136 2.48 13.81 -9.21
C ASN A 136 1.10 14.19 -9.78
N GLU A 137 0.87 13.96 -11.07
CA GLU A 137 -0.44 14.19 -11.69
C GLU A 137 -1.53 13.36 -11.02
N LEU A 138 -1.29 12.07 -10.78
CA LEU A 138 -2.24 11.23 -10.06
C LEU A 138 -2.53 11.77 -8.66
N LYS A 139 -1.50 12.20 -7.93
CA LYS A 139 -1.67 12.77 -6.59
C LYS A 139 -2.52 14.04 -6.63
N THR A 140 -2.13 15.01 -7.45
CA THR A 140 -2.81 16.31 -7.54
C THR A 140 -4.26 16.15 -8.00
N THR A 141 -4.50 15.39 -9.06
CA THR A 141 -5.87 15.18 -9.57
C THR A 141 -6.76 14.46 -8.55
N THR A 142 -6.21 13.51 -7.79
CA THR A 142 -6.94 12.83 -6.72
C THR A 142 -7.26 13.77 -5.56
N GLU A 143 -6.32 14.61 -5.13
CA GLU A 143 -6.52 15.61 -4.07
C GLU A 143 -7.58 16.66 -4.48
N GLU A 144 -7.52 17.16 -5.71
CA GLU A 144 -8.51 18.08 -6.27
C GLU A 144 -9.91 17.44 -6.31
N LYS A 145 -9.99 16.17 -6.75
CA LYS A 145 -11.26 15.45 -6.82
C LYS A 145 -11.87 15.23 -5.44
N MET A 146 -11.06 14.90 -4.44
CA MET A 146 -11.51 14.79 -3.06
C MET A 146 -12.04 16.13 -2.53
N ALA A 147 -11.33 17.23 -2.78
CA ALA A 147 -11.76 18.56 -2.35
C ALA A 147 -13.06 19.03 -3.03
N GLU A 148 -13.30 18.63 -4.29
CA GLU A 148 -14.57 18.86 -4.98
C GLU A 148 -15.71 18.07 -4.31
N LEU A 149 -15.52 16.76 -4.11
CA LEU A 149 -16.52 15.87 -3.51
C LEU A 149 -16.86 16.25 -2.06
N GLU A 150 -15.87 16.72 -1.29
CA GLU A 150 -16.09 17.18 0.09
C GLU A 150 -16.92 18.48 0.12
N LYS A 151 -16.77 19.38 -0.86
CA LYS A 151 -17.62 20.59 -0.99
C LYS A 151 -19.04 20.27 -1.44
N GLU A 152 -19.22 19.27 -2.28
CA GLU A 152 -20.55 18.84 -2.75
C GLU A 152 -21.38 18.13 -1.65
N ALA A 153 -20.71 17.66 -0.59
CA ALA A 153 -21.34 16.99 0.54
C ALA A 153 -21.77 17.95 1.69
N GLU A 154 -21.37 19.22 1.63
CA GLU A 154 -21.76 20.30 2.57
C GLU A 154 -23.07 20.99 2.15
#